data_AF-A0A6B0VL59-F1
#
_entry.id   AF-A0A6B0VL59-F1
#
_cell.length_a   1.000
_cell.length_b   1.000
_cell.length_c   1.000
_cell.angle_alpha   90.00
_cell.angle_beta   90.00
_cell.angle_gamma   90.00
#
_symmetry.space_group_name_H-M   'P 1'
#
loop_
_entity.id
_entity.type
_entity.pdbx_description
1 polymer ?
#
loop_
_entity_poly.entity_id
_entity_poly.type
_entity_poly.pdbx_seq_one_letter_code
_entity_poly.pdbx_strand_id
1 'polypeptide(L)'
;MADSSDEAPRDTDRSDESTAASPWSPSSVDAADETFRDASSGETVSSLDPTTAAYRLLESVKRRNAPTPYLNALAEADASDLETVRTDRQAGLAFWLNVYNAATQLLLDRRPALFESRVRFFRANAITIAGTALSLDDIEHGILRGSRSKYGLGYLPRLERTGLNKTYRLEADPRIHFALNCGAASCPAILAYEPDSIDDQLDESTHAYLDEHVEYDAERGRVRVPRLCLWFVGDFGGRSGIRRFLREFDQILPESSPSLRFVSYDWEKTPRRFGW
;
A
#
# COMPACT_ATOMS: atom_id res chain seq x y z
N MET A 1 -52.88 -40.06 -32.30
CA MET A 1 -51.96 -40.33 -31.19
C MET A 1 -50.67 -39.58 -31.46
N ALA A 2 -50.64 -38.33 -31.00
CA ALA A 2 -49.46 -37.47 -31.02
C ALA A 2 -49.48 -36.80 -29.65
N ASP A 3 -48.63 -37.29 -28.75
CA ASP A 3 -48.41 -36.72 -27.43
C ASP A 3 -46.99 -37.11 -27.01
N SER A 4 -46.12 -36.11 -26.94
CA SER A 4 -44.97 -36.09 -26.05
C SER A 4 -44.47 -34.65 -26.04
N SER A 5 -45.13 -33.88 -25.19
CA SER A 5 -44.65 -32.62 -24.63
C SER A 5 -43.30 -32.86 -23.96
N ASP A 6 -42.28 -32.06 -24.29
CA ASP A 6 -41.11 -31.92 -23.43
C ASP A 6 -40.82 -30.41 -23.31
N GLU A 7 -41.31 -29.87 -22.19
CA GLU A 7 -41.31 -28.47 -21.83
C GLU A 7 -39.99 -28.17 -21.10
N ALA A 8 -39.10 -27.44 -21.76
CA ALA A 8 -37.86 -26.98 -21.16
C ALA A 8 -38.16 -25.98 -20.02
N PRO A 9 -37.62 -26.17 -18.81
CA PRO A 9 -37.84 -25.21 -17.74
C PRO A 9 -37.06 -23.92 -18.03
N ARG A 10 -37.82 -22.82 -18.22
CA ARG A 10 -37.32 -21.45 -18.14
C ARG A 10 -36.99 -21.18 -16.68
N ASP A 11 -35.71 -21.20 -16.34
CA ASP A 11 -35.24 -20.68 -15.06
C ASP A 11 -34.99 -19.17 -15.23
N THR A 12 -36.06 -18.41 -14.96
CA THR A 12 -36.00 -16.97 -14.72
C THR A 12 -36.15 -16.74 -13.23
N ASP A 13 -35.06 -16.69 -12.47
CA ASP A 13 -35.01 -15.80 -11.31
C ASP A 13 -33.56 -15.56 -10.82
N ARG A 14 -33.38 -14.34 -10.31
CA ARG A 14 -32.31 -13.83 -9.46
C ARG A 14 -31.04 -13.27 -10.08
N SER A 15 -31.16 -11.98 -10.46
CA SER A 15 -30.48 -10.88 -9.75
C SER A 15 -29.29 -11.27 -8.85
N ASP A 16 -28.07 -11.23 -9.39
CA ASP A 16 -26.86 -10.93 -8.63
C ASP A 16 -26.32 -9.59 -9.14
N GLU A 17 -27.15 -8.57 -8.95
CA GLU A 17 -26.76 -7.17 -9.06
C GLU A 17 -26.29 -6.72 -7.67
N SER A 18 -25.03 -6.27 -7.60
CA SER A 18 -24.57 -5.30 -6.60
C SER A 18 -24.74 -5.69 -5.12
N THR A 19 -23.77 -6.41 -4.57
CA THR A 19 -23.33 -6.15 -3.18
C THR A 19 -22.00 -5.40 -3.18
N ALA A 20 -21.98 -4.25 -3.86
CA ALA A 20 -20.96 -3.24 -3.59
C ALA A 20 -21.31 -2.59 -2.23
N ALA A 21 -20.89 -3.22 -1.14
CA ALA A 21 -20.91 -2.55 0.16
C ALA A 21 -19.99 -1.32 0.08
N SER A 22 -20.57 -0.15 0.39
CA SER A 22 -19.97 1.17 0.22
C SER A 22 -18.59 1.26 0.86
N PRO A 23 -17.68 2.08 0.29
CA PRO A 23 -16.45 2.47 0.99
C PRO A 23 -16.78 2.94 2.41
N TRP A 24 -15.82 2.85 3.32
CA TRP A 24 -15.97 3.42 4.66
C TRP A 24 -16.50 4.86 4.50
N SER A 25 -17.73 5.04 4.99
CA SER A 25 -18.51 6.27 4.85
C SER A 25 -18.69 6.83 6.25
N PRO A 26 -18.55 8.16 6.44
CA PRO A 26 -18.68 8.80 7.74
C PRO A 26 -20.00 8.45 8.46
N SER A 27 -21.03 8.05 7.71
CA SER A 27 -22.38 7.73 8.20
C SER A 27 -22.56 6.35 8.83
N SER A 28 -21.52 5.52 8.99
CA SER A 28 -21.65 4.12 9.45
C SER A 28 -21.37 3.86 10.93
N VAL A 29 -21.11 4.89 11.73
CA VAL A 29 -21.04 4.81 13.20
C VAL A 29 -21.49 6.15 13.78
N ASP A 30 -22.11 6.12 14.96
CA ASP A 30 -22.76 7.23 15.67
C ASP A 30 -22.12 8.61 15.49
N ALA A 31 -23.00 9.62 15.39
CA ALA A 31 -22.68 11.04 15.33
C ALA A 31 -21.47 11.37 16.22
N ALA A 32 -20.52 12.07 15.60
CA ALA A 32 -19.31 12.61 16.18
C ALA A 32 -19.39 12.84 17.69
N ASP A 33 -18.55 12.13 18.44
CA ASP A 33 -18.03 12.73 19.66
C ASP A 33 -17.11 13.87 19.22
N GLU A 34 -17.68 15.09 19.11
CA GLU A 34 -17.03 16.30 18.61
C GLU A 34 -15.82 16.77 19.44
N THR A 35 -15.34 15.96 20.40
CA THR A 35 -14.21 16.30 21.27
C THR A 35 -13.18 15.20 21.43
N PHE A 36 -13.02 14.30 20.45
CA PHE A 36 -11.89 13.38 20.48
C PHE A 36 -10.57 14.16 20.27
N ARG A 37 -9.76 14.21 21.33
CA ARG A 37 -8.44 14.83 21.34
C ARG A 37 -7.37 13.78 21.15
N ASP A 38 -6.35 14.13 20.37
CA ASP A 38 -5.18 13.29 20.23
C ASP A 38 -4.52 13.07 21.60
N ALA A 39 -4.29 11.81 21.97
CA ALA A 39 -3.79 11.46 23.29
C ALA A 39 -2.35 11.98 23.55
N SER A 40 -1.61 12.36 22.50
CA SER A 40 -0.24 12.85 22.62
C SER A 40 -0.14 14.37 22.55
N SER A 41 -0.86 15.04 21.65
CA SER A 41 -0.79 16.50 21.49
C SER A 41 -1.90 17.24 22.27
N GLY A 42 -2.99 16.56 22.63
CA GLY A 42 -4.16 17.16 23.26
C GLY A 42 -4.99 18.04 22.31
N GLU A 43 -4.63 18.10 21.03
CA GLU A 43 -5.35 18.84 19.99
C GLU A 43 -6.57 18.06 19.49
N THR A 44 -7.56 18.76 18.97
CA THR A 44 -8.70 18.11 18.31
C THR A 44 -8.20 17.38 17.07
N VAL A 45 -8.65 16.14 16.86
CA VAL A 45 -8.15 15.34 15.71
C VAL A 45 -8.46 15.96 14.36
N SER A 46 -9.54 16.75 14.25
CA SER A 46 -9.89 17.49 13.03
C SER A 46 -8.98 18.68 12.72
N SER A 47 -8.14 19.13 13.66
CA SER A 47 -7.17 20.20 13.43
C SER A 47 -5.74 19.69 13.23
N LEU A 48 -5.53 18.37 13.22
CA LEU A 48 -4.22 17.80 12.99
C LEU A 48 -3.80 17.99 11.54
N ASP A 49 -2.52 18.25 11.33
CA ASP A 49 -1.91 18.14 10.01
C ASP A 49 -2.17 16.72 9.43
N PRO A 50 -2.52 16.58 8.13
CA PRO A 50 -2.87 15.29 7.55
C PRO A 50 -1.78 14.22 7.64
N THR A 51 -0.49 14.60 7.60
CA THR A 51 0.62 13.65 7.76
C THR A 51 0.64 13.09 9.18
N THR A 52 0.37 13.93 10.18
CA THR A 52 0.21 13.52 11.58
C THR A 52 -1.02 12.64 11.75
N ALA A 53 -2.15 12.99 11.14
CA ALA A 53 -3.36 12.18 11.18
C ALA A 53 -3.13 10.78 10.57
N ALA A 54 -2.41 10.68 9.44
CA ALA A 54 -2.03 9.42 8.81
C ALA A 54 -1.09 8.58 9.70
N TYR A 55 -0.09 9.21 10.32
CA TYR A 55 0.79 8.55 11.28
C TYR A 55 0.00 7.98 12.46
N ARG A 56 -0.87 8.80 13.07
CA ARG A 56 -1.69 8.40 14.23
C ARG A 56 -2.71 7.31 13.88
N LEU A 57 -3.25 7.34 12.66
CA LEU A 57 -4.09 6.27 12.14
C LEU A 57 -3.33 4.94 12.16
N LEU A 58 -2.12 4.91 11.57
CA LEU A 58 -1.33 3.68 11.53
C LEU A 58 -0.96 3.19 12.93
N GLU A 59 -0.48 4.07 13.81
CA GLU A 59 -0.17 3.72 15.20
C GLU A 59 -1.40 3.18 15.95
N SER A 60 -2.58 3.77 15.74
CA SER A 60 -3.82 3.30 16.35
C SER A 60 -4.18 1.89 15.87
N VAL A 61 -4.06 1.63 14.56
CA VAL A 61 -4.31 0.31 13.98
C VAL A 61 -3.32 -0.73 14.49
N LYS A 62 -2.02 -0.38 14.60
CA LYS A 62 -0.97 -1.25 15.15
C LYS A 62 -1.27 -1.64 16.61
N ARG A 63 -1.70 -0.67 17.41
CA ARG A 63 -2.00 -0.84 18.85
C ARG A 63 -3.41 -1.37 19.14
N ARG A 64 -4.23 -1.60 18.10
CA ARG A 64 -5.65 -1.99 18.20
C ARG A 64 -6.51 -0.96 18.97
N ASN A 65 -6.13 0.30 18.91
CA ASN A 65 -6.93 1.43 19.39
C ASN A 65 -7.97 1.83 18.35
N ALA A 66 -8.96 2.64 18.74
CA ALA A 66 -10.00 3.13 17.84
C ALA A 66 -9.41 4.02 16.72
N PRO A 67 -9.47 3.61 15.44
CA PRO A 67 -8.91 4.39 14.33
C PRO A 67 -9.90 5.43 13.79
N THR A 68 -11.17 5.36 14.19
CA THR A 68 -12.29 6.13 13.62
C THR A 68 -12.06 7.64 13.59
N PRO A 69 -11.55 8.29 14.66
CA PRO A 69 -11.34 9.75 14.64
C PRO A 69 -10.39 10.19 13.52
N TYR A 70 -9.29 9.46 13.32
CA TYR A 70 -8.31 9.76 12.28
C TYR A 70 -8.85 9.44 10.88
N LEU A 71 -9.70 8.41 10.73
CA LEU A 71 -10.39 8.12 9.47
C LEU A 71 -11.37 9.25 9.09
N ASN A 72 -12.13 9.78 10.06
CA ASN A 72 -13.03 10.92 9.85
C ASN A 72 -12.25 12.14 9.40
N ALA A 73 -11.21 12.54 10.14
CA ALA A 73 -10.40 13.70 9.78
C ALA A 73 -9.81 13.59 8.36
N LEU A 74 -9.26 12.42 7.99
CA LEU A 74 -8.68 12.23 6.66
C LEU A 74 -9.71 12.22 5.52
N ALA A 75 -10.93 11.76 5.78
CA ALA A 75 -11.98 11.74 4.77
C ALA A 75 -12.68 13.09 4.60
N GLU A 76 -12.75 13.89 5.67
CA GLU A 76 -13.32 15.23 5.68
C GLU A 76 -12.33 16.31 5.23
N ALA A 77 -11.02 16.00 5.25
CA ALA A 77 -9.97 16.89 4.75
C ALA A 77 -10.27 17.41 3.34
N ASP A 78 -9.92 18.66 3.08
CA ASP A 78 -10.08 19.28 1.77
C ASP A 78 -8.75 19.40 1.00
N ALA A 79 -8.81 20.03 -0.18
CA ALA A 79 -7.64 20.19 -1.02
C ALA A 79 -6.56 21.10 -0.42
N SER A 80 -6.96 22.03 0.46
CA SER A 80 -6.04 22.95 1.15
C SER A 80 -5.34 22.26 2.31
N ASP A 81 -6.04 21.41 3.07
CA ASP A 81 -5.43 20.59 4.13
C ASP A 81 -4.31 19.71 3.56
N LEU A 82 -4.55 19.13 2.38
CA LEU A 82 -3.58 18.26 1.69
C LEU A 82 -2.57 19.01 0.80
N GLU A 83 -2.39 20.32 0.96
CA GLU A 83 -1.42 21.07 0.17
C GLU A 83 0.00 20.54 0.36
N THR A 84 0.47 20.42 1.61
CA THR A 84 1.81 19.92 1.93
C THR A 84 2.05 18.51 1.40
N VAL A 85 1.03 17.63 1.46
CA VAL A 85 1.09 16.26 0.90
C VAL A 85 1.34 16.27 -0.62
N ARG A 86 0.93 17.34 -1.33
CA ARG A 86 1.13 17.49 -2.78
C ARG A 86 2.42 18.19 -3.16
N THR A 87 2.91 19.09 -2.32
CA THR A 87 4.01 20.01 -2.64
C THR A 87 5.33 19.57 -2.03
N ASP A 88 5.31 18.86 -0.91
CA ASP A 88 6.49 18.33 -0.24
C ASP A 88 6.59 16.81 -0.42
N ARG A 89 7.71 16.36 -1.00
CA ARG A 89 7.96 14.94 -1.28
C ARG A 89 7.97 14.10 -0.01
N GLN A 90 8.62 14.58 1.05
CA GLN A 90 8.78 13.83 2.29
C GLN A 90 7.45 13.69 3.02
N ALA A 91 6.68 14.78 3.11
CA ALA A 91 5.32 14.76 3.62
C ALA A 91 4.41 13.83 2.82
N GLY A 92 4.47 13.90 1.48
CA GLY A 92 3.72 13.03 0.59
C GLY A 92 4.05 11.55 0.78
N LEU A 93 5.33 11.20 0.84
CA LEU A 93 5.77 9.81 1.06
C LEU A 93 5.30 9.29 2.43
N ALA A 94 5.60 10.02 3.51
CA ALA A 94 5.20 9.63 4.86
C ALA A 94 3.67 9.43 4.96
N PHE A 95 2.90 10.39 4.42
CA PHE A 95 1.44 10.30 4.40
C PHE A 95 0.95 9.04 3.68
N TRP A 96 1.36 8.83 2.42
CA TRP A 96 0.81 7.74 1.61
C TRP A 96 1.28 6.36 2.05
N LEU A 97 2.51 6.22 2.57
CA LEU A 97 3.00 4.98 3.17
C LEU A 97 2.20 4.62 4.43
N ASN A 98 1.96 5.59 5.31
CA ASN A 98 1.15 5.39 6.51
C ASN A 98 -0.29 5.02 6.17
N VAL A 99 -0.91 5.76 5.24
CA VAL A 99 -2.27 5.50 4.76
C VAL A 99 -2.38 4.10 4.15
N TYR A 100 -1.44 3.70 3.28
CA TYR A 100 -1.45 2.36 2.67
C TYR A 100 -1.34 1.26 3.73
N ASN A 101 -0.37 1.36 4.63
CA ASN A 101 -0.12 0.35 5.65
C ASN A 101 -1.31 0.23 6.61
N ALA A 102 -1.91 1.35 7.01
CA ALA A 102 -3.10 1.36 7.86
C ALA A 102 -4.31 0.77 7.13
N ALA A 103 -4.55 1.19 5.89
CA ALA A 103 -5.65 0.70 5.07
C ALA A 103 -5.55 -0.80 4.81
N THR A 104 -4.34 -1.33 4.61
CA THR A 104 -4.10 -2.76 4.44
C THR A 104 -4.52 -3.55 5.68
N GLN A 105 -4.09 -3.11 6.87
CA GLN A 105 -4.46 -3.77 8.14
C GLN A 105 -5.96 -3.67 8.43
N LEU A 106 -6.57 -2.50 8.18
CA LEU A 106 -8.02 -2.30 8.33
C LEU A 106 -8.81 -3.20 7.37
N LEU A 107 -8.35 -3.36 6.13
CA LEU A 107 -9.02 -4.19 5.14
C LEU A 107 -8.91 -5.68 5.50
N LEU A 108 -7.76 -6.12 6.01
CA LEU A 108 -7.57 -7.47 6.54
C LEU A 108 -8.49 -7.76 7.73
N ASP A 109 -8.66 -6.80 8.64
CA ASP A 109 -9.53 -6.96 9.81
C ASP A 109 -11.02 -6.97 9.43
N ARG A 110 -11.44 -6.08 8.52
CA ARG A 110 -12.85 -5.93 8.14
C ARG A 110 -13.31 -6.98 7.13
N ARG A 111 -12.44 -7.39 6.20
CA ARG A 111 -12.76 -8.28 5.07
C ARG A 111 -11.66 -9.33 4.83
N PRO A 112 -11.34 -10.19 5.81
CA PRO A 112 -10.25 -11.17 5.70
C PRO A 112 -10.43 -12.16 4.53
N ALA A 113 -11.67 -12.50 4.18
CA ALA A 113 -11.99 -13.40 3.07
C ALA A 113 -11.55 -12.84 1.71
N LEU A 114 -11.50 -11.51 1.53
CA LEU A 114 -11.03 -10.92 0.27
C LEU A 114 -9.57 -11.28 -0.02
N PHE A 115 -8.76 -11.53 1.01
CA PHE A 115 -7.35 -11.86 0.85
C PHE A 115 -7.13 -13.21 0.14
N GLU A 116 -8.14 -14.08 0.08
CA GLU A 116 -8.09 -15.30 -0.73
C GLU A 116 -7.88 -15.00 -2.23
N SER A 117 -8.38 -13.85 -2.68
CA SER A 117 -8.12 -13.32 -4.01
C SER A 117 -7.37 -12.00 -3.92
N ARG A 118 -6.04 -12.07 -4.03
CA ARG A 118 -5.16 -10.88 -4.04
C ARG A 118 -5.65 -9.78 -4.99
N VAL A 119 -6.11 -10.15 -6.19
CA VAL A 119 -6.65 -9.18 -7.16
C VAL A 119 -7.86 -8.43 -6.61
N ARG A 120 -8.80 -9.15 -5.96
CA ARG A 120 -9.98 -8.51 -5.35
C ARG A 120 -9.60 -7.70 -4.12
N PHE A 121 -8.66 -8.19 -3.32
CA PHE A 121 -8.16 -7.50 -2.14
C PHE A 121 -7.55 -6.14 -2.47
N PHE A 122 -6.57 -6.08 -3.37
CA PHE A 122 -5.87 -4.82 -3.69
C PHE A 122 -6.75 -3.81 -4.44
N ARG A 123 -7.79 -4.27 -5.15
CA ARG A 123 -8.75 -3.42 -5.87
C ARG A 123 -9.94 -2.96 -5.04
N ALA A 124 -10.15 -3.53 -3.86
CA ALA A 124 -11.26 -3.14 -3.01
C ALA A 124 -11.00 -1.75 -2.40
N ASN A 125 -12.05 -0.93 -2.30
CA ASN A 125 -11.97 0.34 -1.59
C ASN A 125 -11.57 0.10 -0.14
N ALA A 126 -10.43 0.63 0.27
CA ALA A 126 -9.80 0.37 1.56
C ALA A 126 -9.95 1.55 2.53
N ILE A 127 -9.86 2.79 2.01
CA ILE A 127 -9.91 4.02 2.81
C ILE A 127 -10.49 5.19 1.99
N THR A 128 -11.01 6.21 2.65
CA THR A 128 -11.51 7.44 2.03
C THR A 128 -10.59 8.58 2.43
N ILE A 129 -10.08 9.34 1.46
CA ILE A 129 -9.22 10.52 1.67
C ILE A 129 -9.83 11.69 0.89
N ALA A 130 -10.10 12.80 1.56
CA ALA A 130 -10.75 13.98 0.98
C ALA A 130 -11.97 13.65 0.11
N GLY A 131 -12.92 12.91 0.70
CA GLY A 131 -14.15 12.42 0.04
C GLY A 131 -13.94 11.37 -1.05
N THR A 132 -12.71 10.99 -1.39
CA THR A 132 -12.41 10.03 -2.45
C THR A 132 -12.11 8.66 -1.86
N ALA A 133 -12.90 7.66 -2.25
CA ALA A 133 -12.63 6.27 -1.91
C ALA A 133 -11.45 5.72 -2.72
N LEU A 134 -10.46 5.17 -2.02
CA LEU A 134 -9.21 4.67 -2.59
C LEU A 134 -9.02 3.19 -2.28
N SER A 135 -8.57 2.44 -3.28
CA SER A 135 -8.04 1.09 -3.11
C SER A 135 -6.54 1.09 -2.80
N LEU A 136 -5.99 -0.06 -2.39
CA LEU A 136 -4.55 -0.20 -2.21
C LEU A 136 -3.80 -0.05 -3.55
N ASP A 137 -4.37 -0.56 -4.64
CA ASP A 137 -3.85 -0.34 -6.00
C ASP A 137 -3.77 1.16 -6.33
N ASP A 138 -4.78 1.95 -5.95
CA ASP A 138 -4.83 3.39 -6.17
C ASP A 138 -3.69 4.12 -5.46
N ILE A 139 -3.45 3.80 -4.21
CA ILE A 139 -2.36 4.41 -3.44
C ILE A 139 -1.00 3.95 -3.97
N GLU A 140 -0.76 2.64 -4.10
CA GLU A 140 0.54 2.12 -4.53
C GLU A 140 0.86 2.47 -5.98
N HIS A 141 -0.01 2.11 -6.91
CA HIS A 141 0.27 2.23 -8.33
C HIS A 141 -0.14 3.58 -8.90
N GLY A 142 -1.21 4.18 -8.38
CA GLY A 142 -1.71 5.48 -8.85
C GLY A 142 -0.87 6.65 -8.33
N ILE A 143 -0.49 6.60 -7.06
CA ILE A 143 0.13 7.72 -6.33
C ILE A 143 1.63 7.47 -6.10
N LEU A 144 2.00 6.49 -5.27
CA LEU A 144 3.38 6.24 -4.85
C LEU A 144 4.31 5.88 -6.02
N ARG A 145 3.82 5.11 -7.00
CA ARG A 145 4.58 4.71 -8.19
C ARG A 145 4.38 5.64 -9.39
N GLY A 146 3.84 6.84 -9.20
CA GLY A 146 3.68 7.82 -10.29
C GLY A 146 2.78 7.34 -11.43
N SER A 147 1.69 6.63 -11.13
CA SER A 147 0.79 6.04 -12.13
C SER A 147 1.43 5.01 -13.05
N ARG A 148 2.33 4.17 -12.53
CA ARG A 148 2.86 3.00 -13.26
C ARG A 148 1.94 1.79 -13.11
N SER A 149 1.73 1.08 -14.21
CA SER A 149 0.92 -0.13 -14.25
C SER A 149 1.63 -1.29 -13.57
N LYS A 150 0.85 -2.09 -12.84
CA LYS A 150 1.30 -3.37 -12.26
C LYS A 150 1.54 -4.47 -13.29
N TYR A 151 0.88 -4.38 -14.45
CA TYR A 151 1.02 -5.36 -15.53
C TYR A 151 2.16 -5.02 -16.50
N GLY A 152 2.77 -3.84 -16.35
CA GLY A 152 3.81 -3.34 -17.23
C GLY A 152 5.22 -3.49 -16.70
N LEU A 153 5.44 -4.26 -15.63
CA LEU A 153 6.75 -4.38 -14.95
C LEU A 153 7.34 -3.02 -14.52
N GLY A 154 6.50 -2.00 -14.32
CA GLY A 154 6.91 -0.62 -14.04
C GLY A 154 7.23 0.25 -15.26
N TYR A 155 7.11 -0.26 -16.48
CA TYR A 155 7.39 0.49 -17.72
C TYR A 155 6.16 1.12 -18.37
N LEU A 156 4.96 0.60 -18.10
CA LEU A 156 3.73 1.09 -18.71
C LEU A 156 2.99 2.05 -17.77
N PRO A 157 2.33 3.09 -18.29
CA PRO A 157 1.43 3.90 -17.49
C PRO A 157 0.18 3.11 -17.10
N ARG A 158 -0.39 3.43 -15.94
CA ARG A 158 -1.71 2.96 -15.49
C ARG A 158 -2.80 3.76 -16.22
N LEU A 159 -3.74 3.04 -16.82
CA LEU A 159 -4.86 3.63 -17.55
C LEU A 159 -6.06 3.96 -16.65
N GLU A 160 -6.17 3.27 -15.51
CA GLU A 160 -7.22 3.51 -14.51
C GLU A 160 -6.98 4.82 -13.75
N ARG A 161 -8.07 5.49 -13.38
CA ARG A 161 -8.03 6.77 -12.64
C ARG A 161 -8.24 6.51 -11.15
N THR A 162 -7.37 7.10 -10.32
CA THR A 162 -7.37 7.06 -8.85
C THR A 162 -8.51 7.90 -8.22
N GLY A 163 -9.28 8.64 -9.01
CA GLY A 163 -10.26 9.62 -8.49
C GLY A 163 -9.62 10.94 -8.02
N LEU A 164 -8.44 10.88 -7.39
CA LEU A 164 -7.65 12.06 -7.01
C LEU A 164 -6.94 12.74 -8.19
N ASN A 165 -6.60 14.02 -8.01
CA ASN A 165 -5.84 14.80 -8.99
C ASN A 165 -4.43 14.21 -9.20
N LYS A 166 -3.87 14.39 -10.40
CA LYS A 166 -2.51 13.97 -10.73
C LYS A 166 -1.44 14.67 -9.89
N THR A 167 -1.76 15.81 -9.27
CA THR A 167 -0.86 16.53 -8.35
C THR A 167 -0.48 15.76 -7.10
N TYR A 168 -1.21 14.70 -6.74
CA TYR A 168 -0.85 13.81 -5.63
C TYR A 168 0.22 12.78 -6.02
N ARG A 169 0.52 12.61 -7.31
CA ARG A 169 1.43 11.57 -7.77
C ARG A 169 2.86 11.90 -7.37
N LEU A 170 3.54 10.90 -6.82
CA LEU A 170 4.94 11.00 -6.45
C LEU A 170 5.83 10.37 -7.51
N GLU A 171 7.11 10.75 -7.48
CA GLU A 171 8.14 10.07 -8.24
C GLU A 171 8.34 8.65 -7.68
N ALA A 172 8.54 7.67 -8.57
CA ALA A 172 8.68 6.28 -8.13
C ALA A 172 10.03 6.09 -7.41
N ASP A 173 9.97 5.96 -6.09
CA ASP A 173 11.10 5.58 -5.25
C ASP A 173 11.13 4.04 -5.08
N PRO A 174 12.21 3.35 -5.46
CA PRO A 174 12.29 1.88 -5.33
C PRO A 174 12.20 1.38 -3.88
N ARG A 175 12.55 2.22 -2.90
CA ARG A 175 12.59 1.84 -1.48
C ARG A 175 11.20 1.57 -0.90
N ILE A 176 10.15 2.15 -1.49
CA ILE A 176 8.76 1.93 -1.05
C ILE A 176 8.38 0.44 -1.07
N HIS A 177 8.96 -0.35 -1.99
CA HIS A 177 8.68 -1.78 -2.11
C HIS A 177 9.10 -2.56 -0.86
N PHE A 178 10.02 -2.02 -0.07
CA PHE A 178 10.50 -2.57 1.21
C PHE A 178 9.88 -1.87 2.43
N ALA A 179 8.89 -0.99 2.20
CA ALA A 179 8.18 -0.24 3.24
C ALA A 179 6.67 -0.55 3.27
N LEU A 180 6.13 -1.01 2.15
CA LEU A 180 4.73 -1.39 2.02
C LEU A 180 4.50 -2.79 2.59
N ASN A 181 3.75 -2.87 3.68
CA ASN A 181 3.33 -4.14 4.25
C ASN A 181 2.05 -4.64 3.59
N CYS A 182 2.19 -5.66 2.77
CA CYS A 182 1.15 -6.34 2.01
C CYS A 182 0.32 -7.37 2.82
N GLY A 183 0.63 -7.61 4.10
CA GLY A 183 -0.01 -8.65 4.92
C GLY A 183 0.45 -10.10 4.66
N ALA A 184 1.44 -10.33 3.81
CA ALA A 184 2.07 -11.63 3.57
C ALA A 184 3.22 -11.94 4.57
N ALA A 185 3.61 -13.21 4.66
CA ALA A 185 4.70 -13.71 5.51
C ALA A 185 6.01 -12.92 5.40
N SER A 186 6.36 -12.59 4.17
CA SER A 186 7.62 -11.98 3.80
C SER A 186 7.51 -10.47 3.67
N CYS A 187 6.48 -9.80 4.23
CA CYS A 187 6.42 -8.34 4.22
C CYS A 187 7.26 -7.78 5.42
N PRO A 188 7.93 -6.63 5.24
CA PRO A 188 8.78 -6.00 6.25
C PRO A 188 7.99 -5.52 7.48
N ALA A 189 8.69 -5.25 8.59
CA ALA A 189 8.06 -4.75 9.83
C ALA A 189 7.38 -3.38 9.58
N ILE A 190 6.19 -3.18 10.17
CA ILE A 190 5.39 -1.97 9.94
C ILE A 190 5.93 -0.81 10.78
N LEU A 191 6.71 0.06 10.15
CA LEU A 191 7.11 1.35 10.70
C LEU A 191 6.03 2.41 10.45
N ALA A 192 5.89 3.34 11.39
CA ALA A 192 5.11 4.56 11.17
C ALA A 192 6.08 5.66 10.72
N TYR A 193 5.79 6.25 9.57
CA TYR A 193 6.74 7.12 8.87
C TYR A 193 6.50 8.59 9.20
N GLU A 194 7.57 9.34 9.43
CA GLU A 194 7.51 10.78 9.69
C GLU A 194 8.19 11.55 8.54
N PRO A 195 7.70 12.73 8.14
CA PRO A 195 8.30 13.48 7.03
C PRO A 195 9.80 13.75 7.23
N ASP A 196 10.20 14.19 8.41
CA ASP A 196 11.57 14.63 8.67
C ASP A 196 12.60 13.47 8.67
N SER A 197 12.15 12.23 8.85
CA SER A 197 13.00 11.03 8.94
C SER A 197 12.69 9.98 7.86
N ILE A 198 11.79 10.28 6.91
CA ILE A 198 11.27 9.28 5.95
C ILE A 198 12.37 8.60 5.14
N ASP A 199 13.37 9.34 4.69
CA ASP A 199 14.44 8.78 3.86
C ASP A 199 15.30 7.79 4.65
N ASP A 200 15.67 8.14 5.89
CA ASP A 200 16.42 7.25 6.78
C ASP A 200 15.59 5.99 7.14
N GLN A 201 14.29 6.16 7.41
CA GLN A 201 13.38 5.05 7.70
C GLN A 201 13.20 4.10 6.51
N LEU A 202 13.17 4.64 5.29
CA LEU A 202 13.12 3.86 4.05
C LEU A 202 14.44 3.12 3.80
N ASP A 203 15.58 3.77 4.07
CA ASP A 203 16.89 3.16 3.94
C ASP A 203 17.08 2.02 4.96
N GLU A 204 16.69 2.22 6.21
CA GLU A 204 16.74 1.19 7.25
C GLU A 204 15.85 -0.01 6.90
N SER A 205 14.61 0.23 6.48
CA SER A 205 13.68 -0.83 6.05
C SER A 205 14.23 -1.61 4.86
N THR A 206 14.88 -0.90 3.93
CA THR A 206 15.50 -1.49 2.74
C THR A 206 16.70 -2.34 3.12
N HIS A 207 17.62 -1.82 3.95
CA HIS A 207 18.77 -2.56 4.45
C HIS A 207 18.33 -3.85 5.15
N ALA A 208 17.44 -3.76 6.12
CA ALA A 208 16.95 -4.91 6.88
C ALA A 208 16.36 -6.00 5.96
N TYR A 209 15.58 -5.60 4.95
CA TYR A 209 15.00 -6.54 4.01
C TYR A 209 16.03 -7.17 3.06
N LEU A 210 16.97 -6.37 2.56
CA LEU A 210 17.99 -6.87 1.63
C LEU A 210 18.96 -7.81 2.35
N ASP A 211 19.40 -7.48 3.56
CA ASP A 211 20.30 -8.31 4.37
C ASP A 211 19.69 -9.70 4.66
N GLU A 212 18.38 -9.79 4.83
CA GLU A 212 17.68 -11.07 5.04
C GLU A 212 17.53 -11.88 3.74
N HIS A 213 17.43 -11.23 2.57
CA HIS A 213 16.95 -11.87 1.35
C HIS A 213 17.90 -11.84 0.14
N VAL A 214 19.03 -11.13 0.23
CA VAL A 214 20.05 -11.08 -0.81
C VAL A 214 21.23 -11.96 -0.43
N GLU A 215 21.65 -12.80 -1.39
CA GLU A 215 22.86 -13.61 -1.23
C GLU A 215 23.79 -13.34 -2.40
N TYR A 216 24.97 -12.79 -2.12
CA TYR A 216 25.98 -12.48 -3.12
C TYR A 216 27.11 -13.52 -3.14
N ASP A 217 27.26 -14.21 -4.27
CA ASP A 217 28.37 -15.12 -4.58
C ASP A 217 29.33 -14.41 -5.53
N ALA A 218 30.37 -13.80 -4.96
CA ALA A 218 31.40 -13.07 -5.70
C ALA A 218 32.23 -13.99 -6.60
N GLU A 219 32.56 -15.21 -6.15
CA GLU A 219 33.36 -16.18 -6.90
C GLU A 219 32.67 -16.61 -8.20
N ARG A 220 31.35 -16.84 -8.14
CA ARG A 220 30.55 -17.23 -9.31
C ARG A 220 29.96 -16.05 -10.07
N GLY A 221 30.15 -14.82 -9.60
CA GLY A 221 29.59 -13.61 -10.20
C GLY A 221 28.05 -13.64 -10.24
N ARG A 222 27.41 -14.07 -9.16
CA ARG A 222 25.95 -14.26 -9.06
C ARG A 222 25.41 -13.61 -7.81
N VAL A 223 24.22 -13.02 -7.90
CA VAL A 223 23.49 -12.51 -6.74
C VAL A 223 22.06 -13.03 -6.79
N ARG A 224 21.60 -13.61 -5.69
CA ARG A 224 20.20 -13.99 -5.47
C ARG A 224 19.47 -12.78 -4.91
N VAL A 225 18.34 -12.44 -5.52
CA VAL A 225 17.60 -11.21 -5.25
C VAL A 225 16.12 -11.53 -5.07
N PRO A 226 15.40 -10.84 -4.17
CA PRO A 226 13.95 -10.96 -4.04
C PRO A 226 13.19 -10.87 -5.37
N ARG A 227 12.14 -11.69 -5.53
CA ARG A 227 11.23 -11.63 -6.69
C ARG A 227 10.57 -10.27 -6.85
N LEU A 228 10.38 -9.57 -5.73
CA LEU A 228 9.85 -8.22 -5.64
C LEU A 228 10.54 -7.26 -6.61
N CYS A 229 11.88 -7.30 -6.66
CA CYS A 229 12.67 -6.47 -7.57
C CYS A 229 12.38 -6.77 -9.06
N LEU A 230 11.93 -7.98 -9.40
CA LEU A 230 11.53 -8.33 -10.77
C LEU A 230 10.14 -7.77 -11.12
N TRP A 231 9.17 -7.86 -10.21
CA TRP A 231 7.81 -7.34 -10.46
C TRP A 231 7.82 -5.83 -10.69
N PHE A 232 8.71 -5.13 -10.01
CA PHE A 232 8.86 -3.68 -10.07
C PHE A 232 10.13 -3.23 -10.78
N VAL A 233 10.70 -4.06 -11.67
CA VAL A 233 12.00 -3.81 -12.32
C VAL A 233 12.10 -2.43 -12.99
N GLY A 234 11.02 -1.88 -13.54
CA GLY A 234 10.98 -0.54 -14.11
C GLY A 234 11.16 0.57 -13.08
N ASP A 235 10.73 0.35 -11.83
CA ASP A 235 10.89 1.30 -10.71
C ASP A 235 12.35 1.40 -10.31
N PHE A 236 13.08 0.28 -10.34
CA PHE A 236 14.53 0.27 -10.17
C PHE A 236 15.30 0.84 -11.36
N GLY A 237 14.67 1.14 -12.50
CA GLY A 237 15.38 1.54 -13.73
C GLY A 237 16.00 0.37 -14.49
N GLY A 238 15.35 -0.80 -14.44
CA GLY A 238 15.79 -2.01 -15.13
C GLY A 238 16.76 -2.86 -14.33
N ARG A 239 17.26 -3.94 -14.95
CA ARG A 239 18.23 -4.86 -14.32
C ARG A 239 19.57 -4.19 -13.98
N SER A 240 19.97 -3.18 -14.75
CA SER A 240 21.15 -2.35 -14.44
C SER A 240 20.90 -1.50 -13.21
N GLY A 241 19.71 -0.91 -13.11
CA GLY A 241 19.29 -0.15 -11.95
C GLY A 241 19.15 -1.00 -10.68
N ILE A 242 18.66 -2.24 -10.75
CA ILE A 242 18.71 -3.20 -9.63
C ILE A 242 20.15 -3.40 -9.14
N ARG A 243 21.13 -3.57 -10.04
CA ARG A 243 22.54 -3.71 -9.61
C ARG A 243 23.09 -2.42 -9.01
N ARG A 244 22.66 -1.25 -9.49
CA ARG A 244 23.04 0.03 -8.87
C ARG A 244 22.49 0.12 -7.45
N PHE A 245 21.21 -0.19 -7.29
CA PHE A 245 20.53 -0.22 -5.99
C PHE A 245 21.22 -1.20 -5.02
N LEU A 246 21.55 -2.41 -5.47
CA LEU A 246 22.29 -3.36 -4.63
C LEU A 246 23.69 -2.88 -4.22
N ARG A 247 24.35 -2.02 -5.01
CA ARG A 247 25.63 -1.41 -4.62
C ARG A 247 25.46 -0.28 -3.62
N GLU A 248 24.42 0.52 -3.81
CA GLU A 248 24.06 1.63 -2.91
C GLU A 248 23.76 1.14 -1.49
N PHE A 249 23.14 -0.05 -1.38
CA PHE A 249 22.85 -0.72 -0.11
C PHE A 249 23.91 -1.76 0.30
N ASP A 250 25.13 -1.68 -0.26
CA ASP A 250 26.28 -2.53 0.08
C ASP A 250 26.06 -4.06 -0.05
N GLN A 251 25.06 -4.48 -0.82
CA GLN A 251 24.72 -5.90 -1.03
C GLN A 251 25.64 -6.59 -2.04
N ILE A 252 26.32 -5.83 -2.88
CA ILE A 252 27.32 -6.31 -3.84
C ILE A 252 28.49 -5.33 -3.94
N LEU A 253 29.65 -5.80 -4.41
CA LEU A 253 30.84 -4.95 -4.51
C LEU A 253 30.64 -3.75 -5.46
N PRO A 254 31.22 -2.57 -5.15
CA PRO A 254 30.98 -1.30 -5.89
C PRO A 254 31.23 -1.33 -7.40
N GLU A 255 32.08 -2.23 -7.90
CA GLU A 255 32.40 -2.37 -9.33
C GLU A 255 31.91 -3.70 -9.94
N SER A 256 31.13 -4.47 -9.17
CA SER A 256 30.64 -5.75 -9.64
C SER A 256 29.38 -5.61 -10.52
N SER A 257 29.26 -6.50 -11.50
CA SER A 257 28.05 -6.64 -12.33
C SER A 257 27.56 -8.09 -12.36
N PRO A 258 27.19 -8.66 -11.21
CA PRO A 258 26.82 -10.06 -11.13
C PRO A 258 25.55 -10.35 -11.92
N SER A 259 25.37 -11.61 -12.28
CA SER A 259 24.12 -12.05 -12.90
C SER A 259 23.03 -12.19 -11.84
N LEU A 260 21.91 -11.46 -12.02
CA LEU A 260 20.78 -11.52 -11.09
C LEU A 260 20.03 -12.85 -11.20
N ARG A 261 19.73 -13.47 -10.07
CA ARG A 261 18.86 -14.65 -9.93
C ARG A 261 17.71 -14.31 -8.99
N PHE A 262 16.48 -14.30 -9.50
CA PHE A 262 15.32 -13.97 -8.68
C PHE A 262 14.79 -15.20 -7.96
N VAL A 263 14.77 -15.15 -6.63
CA VAL A 263 14.23 -16.23 -5.80
C VAL A 263 12.71 -16.32 -5.89
N SER A 264 12.12 -17.45 -5.52
CA SER A 264 10.65 -17.59 -5.40
C SER A 264 10.14 -16.78 -4.21
N TYR A 265 8.96 -16.17 -4.34
CA TYR A 265 8.31 -15.43 -3.26
C TYR A 265 7.24 -16.30 -2.62
N ASP A 266 7.30 -16.47 -1.31
CA ASP A 266 6.32 -17.22 -0.55
C ASP A 266 5.09 -16.34 -0.27
N TRP A 267 3.91 -16.85 -0.58
CA TRP A 267 2.63 -16.15 -0.42
C TRP A 267 1.81 -16.71 0.75
N GLU A 268 2.37 -17.60 1.57
CA GLU A 268 1.69 -18.12 2.75
C GLU A 268 1.31 -17.00 3.73
N LYS A 269 0.10 -17.09 4.30
CA LYS A 269 -0.41 -16.13 5.29
C LYS A 269 0.37 -16.32 6.59
N THR A 270 1.03 -15.29 7.09
CA THR A 270 1.61 -15.32 8.45
C THR A 270 0.84 -14.40 9.38
N PRO A 271 0.63 -14.79 10.65
CA PRO A 271 0.16 -13.87 11.67
C PRO A 271 1.10 -12.66 11.79
N ARG A 272 0.53 -11.46 11.97
CA ARG A 272 1.21 -10.15 12.04
C ARG A 272 2.61 -10.19 12.67
N ARG A 273 3.65 -9.77 11.93
CA ARG A 273 4.97 -9.40 12.48
C ARG A 273 4.96 -7.91 12.85
N PHE A 274 4.83 -7.61 14.14
CA PHE A 274 5.20 -6.29 14.66
C PHE A 274 6.69 -6.34 15.03
N GLY A 275 7.47 -5.39 14.52
CA GLY A 275 8.78 -5.06 15.12
C GLY A 275 8.52 -4.32 16.42
N TRP A 276 9.15 -4.77 17.49
CA TRP A 276 9.08 -4.15 18.83
C TRP A 276 10.21 -3.14 18.98
#